data_AF-A0A0D7BH12-F1
#
_entry.id   AF-A0A0D7BH12-F1
#
_cell.length_a   1.000
_cell.length_b   1.000
_cell.length_c   1.000
_cell.angle_alpha   90.00
_cell.angle_beta   90.00
_cell.angle_gamma   90.00
#
_symmetry.space_group_name_H-M   'P 1'
#
loop_
_entity.id
_entity.type
_entity.pdbx_description
1 polymer ?
#
loop_
_entity_poly.entity_id
_entity_poly.type
_entity_poly.pdbx_seq_one_letter_code
_entity_poly.pdbx_strand_id
1 'polypeptide(L)'
;MVQYDHLSAWITVDGRTLDEYSQKFDDELSEISCWIPSQEGKEFELHFSDEAIHYNVCLYYYVDGSTVGGRSLADTAEPRNSISCAGVKLSSETERPFIFSKTRLMEVDATPQTPSAALGEIKVECWSIDVRDEVPLGQPELSAAHSVSGREEVDAMHVGVGNVRRTKSRLSHEVARRILLASFLFRYRPIEILQASGLAPIVPLDADALQRGISEPADVFPIDPRLEATFVDVALSPDVKNEEEFEHLDDSTLVPQKRSASPISLNAEYSDPNISDDEGDDEERIAVLEAELARLRKRARKAPPDEKQEDSDPEIALSSVP
;
A
#
# COMPACT_ATOMS: atom_id res chain seq x y z
N MET A 1 13.75 6.28 -4.43
CA MET A 1 13.37 4.88 -4.22
C MET A 1 14.18 4.35 -3.05
N VAL A 2 13.51 3.96 -1.97
CA VAL A 2 14.17 3.34 -0.81
C VAL A 2 14.33 1.84 -1.05
N GLN A 3 15.48 1.30 -0.69
CA GLN A 3 15.84 -0.10 -0.96
C GLN A 3 16.46 -0.75 0.28
N TYR A 4 15.98 -1.95 0.60
CA TYR A 4 16.51 -2.84 1.62
C TYR A 4 16.81 -4.20 0.99
N ASP A 5 18.09 -4.57 0.88
CA ASP A 5 18.50 -5.79 0.19
C ASP A 5 17.92 -5.87 -1.24
N HIS A 6 17.07 -6.85 -1.53
CA HIS A 6 16.38 -7.04 -2.81
C HIS A 6 14.97 -6.43 -2.85
N LEU A 7 14.55 -5.77 -1.77
CA LEU A 7 13.24 -5.16 -1.61
C LEU A 7 13.32 -3.65 -1.83
N SER A 8 12.44 -3.11 -2.66
CA SER A 8 12.34 -1.69 -2.94
C SER A 8 10.92 -1.19 -2.74
N ALA A 9 10.78 0.02 -2.19
CA ALA A 9 9.50 0.70 -2.07
C ALA A 9 9.63 2.17 -2.50
N TRP A 10 8.59 2.72 -3.11
CA TRP A 10 8.56 4.13 -3.48
C TRP A 10 7.13 4.64 -3.61
N ILE A 11 6.97 5.96 -3.62
CA ILE A 11 5.68 6.62 -3.80
C ILE A 11 5.72 7.42 -5.10
N THR A 12 4.63 7.35 -5.88
CA THR A 12 4.45 8.16 -7.08
C THR A 12 3.28 9.11 -6.95
N VAL A 13 3.41 10.31 -7.50
CA VAL A 13 2.34 11.29 -7.71
C VAL A 13 2.30 11.65 -9.19
N ASP A 14 1.13 11.62 -9.81
CA ASP A 14 0.95 11.87 -11.25
C ASP A 14 1.91 11.03 -12.13
N GLY A 15 2.14 9.78 -11.74
CA GLY A 15 3.04 8.85 -12.44
C GLY A 15 4.54 9.14 -12.29
N ARG A 16 4.94 10.09 -11.43
CA ARG A 16 6.34 10.42 -11.15
C ARG A 16 6.72 9.99 -9.73
N THR A 17 7.86 9.34 -9.59
CA THR A 17 8.43 8.99 -8.28
C THR A 17 8.80 10.24 -7.51
N LEU A 18 8.40 10.30 -6.25
CA LEU A 18 8.75 11.41 -5.36
C LEU A 18 10.21 11.33 -4.92
N ASP A 19 10.81 12.49 -4.70
CA ASP A 19 12.14 12.58 -4.09
C ASP A 19 12.08 12.13 -2.62
N GLU A 20 13.15 11.49 -2.18
CA GLU A 20 13.29 10.97 -0.82
C GLU A 20 14.48 11.62 -0.13
N TYR A 21 14.26 12.04 1.10
CA TYR A 21 15.21 12.84 1.86
C TYR A 21 15.54 12.18 3.20
N SER A 22 16.76 12.41 3.68
CA SER A 22 17.20 12.00 5.02
C SER A 22 16.90 10.53 5.35
N GLN A 23 17.29 9.61 4.46
CA GLN A 23 17.10 8.17 4.65
C GLN A 23 17.85 7.69 5.91
N LYS A 24 17.18 6.87 6.72
CA LYS A 24 17.74 6.25 7.92
C LYS A 24 17.35 4.78 7.96
N PHE A 25 18.29 3.94 8.35
CA PHE A 25 18.07 2.53 8.56
C PHE A 25 18.14 2.20 10.05
N ASP A 26 17.17 1.45 10.52
CA ASP A 26 17.10 0.87 11.87
C ASP A 26 17.18 -0.65 11.74
N ASP A 27 18.33 -1.21 12.12
CA ASP A 27 18.62 -2.64 12.00
C ASP A 27 17.79 -3.47 12.99
N GLU A 28 17.50 -2.94 14.18
CA GLU A 28 16.74 -3.65 15.21
C GLU A 28 15.28 -3.85 14.77
N LEU A 29 14.72 -2.87 14.07
CA LEU A 29 13.37 -2.91 13.54
C LEU A 29 13.29 -3.42 12.09
N SER A 30 14.44 -3.66 11.44
CA SER A 30 14.53 -3.91 10.00
C SER A 30 13.73 -2.87 9.20
N GLU A 31 13.87 -1.60 9.58
CA GLU A 31 13.07 -0.49 9.07
C GLU A 31 13.94 0.54 8.33
N ILE A 32 13.55 0.88 7.11
CA ILE A 32 14.06 2.06 6.41
C ILE A 32 13.04 3.17 6.52
N SER A 33 13.48 4.35 6.96
CA SER A 33 12.65 5.54 6.98
C SER A 33 13.22 6.69 6.15
N CYS A 34 12.36 7.48 5.54
CA CYS A 34 12.73 8.65 4.77
C CYS A 34 11.65 9.73 4.83
N TRP A 35 11.98 10.92 4.37
CA TRP A 35 11.03 12.02 4.20
C TRP A 35 10.68 12.20 2.73
N ILE A 36 9.41 12.43 2.43
CA ILE A 36 8.93 12.70 1.07
C ILE A 36 8.11 14.01 1.03
N PRO A 37 8.18 14.76 -0.08
CA PRO A 37 7.34 15.93 -0.26
C PRO A 37 5.89 15.48 -0.49
N SER A 38 4.95 16.26 0.03
CA SER A 38 3.52 16.06 -0.20
C SER A 38 2.89 17.35 -0.69
N GLN A 39 1.83 17.22 -1.48
CA GLN A 39 1.11 18.34 -2.06
C GLN A 39 -0.39 18.10 -1.91
N GLU A 40 -1.09 19.06 -1.30
CA GLU A 40 -2.54 18.99 -1.08
C GLU A 40 -3.31 18.72 -2.39
N GLY A 41 -4.30 17.83 -2.30
CA GLY A 41 -5.20 17.46 -3.40
C GLY A 41 -4.60 16.49 -4.40
N LYS A 42 -3.32 16.10 -4.26
CA LYS A 42 -2.69 15.14 -5.16
C LYS A 42 -2.96 13.70 -4.74
N GLU A 43 -3.37 12.89 -5.72
CA GLU A 43 -3.41 11.45 -5.58
C GLU A 43 -2.00 10.87 -5.56
N PHE A 44 -1.78 9.84 -4.76
CA PHE A 44 -0.52 9.11 -4.75
C PHE A 44 -0.75 7.60 -4.80
N GLU A 45 0.26 6.88 -5.25
CA GLU A 45 0.29 5.44 -5.30
C GLU A 45 1.57 4.92 -4.64
N LEU A 46 1.42 3.90 -3.80
CA LEU A 46 2.54 3.19 -3.22
C LEU A 46 2.94 2.05 -4.14
N HIS A 47 4.23 1.88 -4.34
CA HIS A 47 4.79 0.81 -5.15
C HIS A 47 5.81 0.02 -4.34
N PHE A 48 5.90 -1.26 -4.67
CA PHE A 48 6.83 -2.19 -4.09
C PHE A 48 7.38 -3.13 -5.16
N SER A 49 8.64 -3.50 -5.02
CA SER A 49 9.29 -4.51 -5.84
C SER A 49 10.17 -5.42 -4.98
N ASP A 50 10.13 -6.72 -5.28
CA ASP A 50 11.04 -7.75 -4.80
C ASP A 50 11.80 -8.29 -6.02
N GLU A 51 13.06 -7.88 -6.18
CA GLU A 51 13.88 -8.26 -7.33
C GLU A 51 14.31 -9.73 -7.32
N ALA A 52 14.34 -10.37 -6.14
CA ALA A 52 14.85 -11.72 -5.99
C ALA A 52 13.75 -12.79 -6.09
N ILE A 53 12.49 -12.41 -5.80
CA ILE A 53 11.30 -13.28 -5.82
C ILE A 53 11.55 -14.55 -5.00
N HIS A 54 12.24 -14.42 -3.86
CA HIS A 54 12.66 -15.57 -3.05
C HIS A 54 11.51 -16.15 -2.21
N TYR A 55 10.50 -15.33 -1.91
CA TYR A 55 9.43 -15.69 -0.99
C TYR A 55 8.07 -15.28 -1.56
N ASN A 56 7.03 -16.01 -1.13
CA ASN A 56 5.70 -15.43 -1.13
C ASN A 56 5.70 -14.30 -0.08
N VAL A 57 5.44 -13.08 -0.53
CA VAL A 57 5.42 -11.90 0.35
C VAL A 57 4.02 -11.29 0.41
N CYS A 58 3.68 -10.76 1.57
CA CYS A 58 2.48 -9.95 1.77
C CYS A 58 2.88 -8.59 2.32
N LEU A 59 2.36 -7.55 1.69
CA LEU A 59 2.53 -6.17 2.07
C LEU A 59 1.32 -5.73 2.88
N TYR A 60 1.55 -5.12 4.04
CA TYR A 60 0.53 -4.43 4.81
C TYR A 60 0.82 -2.94 4.80
N TYR A 61 -0.21 -2.17 4.45
CA TYR A 61 -0.11 -0.73 4.28
C TYR A 61 -0.76 -0.04 5.45
N TYR A 62 -0.05 0.93 6.02
CA TYR A 62 -0.55 1.78 7.08
C TYR A 62 -0.40 3.23 6.66
N VAL A 63 -1.42 4.01 6.92
CA VAL A 63 -1.47 5.43 6.59
C VAL A 63 -2.00 6.17 7.80
N ASP A 64 -1.23 7.11 8.31
CA ASP A 64 -1.51 7.86 9.53
C ASP A 64 -1.79 6.95 10.76
N GLY A 65 -1.14 5.77 10.77
CA GLY A 65 -1.31 4.73 11.77
C GLY A 65 -2.52 3.80 11.55
N SER A 66 -3.35 4.05 10.55
CA SER A 66 -4.50 3.20 10.21
C SER A 66 -4.12 2.16 9.16
N THR A 67 -4.53 0.90 9.34
CA THR A 67 -4.36 -0.13 8.31
C THR A 67 -5.33 0.13 7.14
N VAL A 68 -4.80 0.18 5.92
CA VAL A 68 -5.58 0.45 4.69
C VAL A 68 -5.72 -0.77 3.78
N GLY A 69 -5.18 -1.91 4.22
CA GLY A 69 -5.29 -3.20 3.55
C GLY A 69 -3.95 -3.89 3.37
N GLY A 70 -3.99 -5.03 2.66
CA GLY A 70 -2.79 -5.78 2.31
C GLY A 70 -2.82 -6.30 0.89
N ARG A 71 -1.65 -6.63 0.34
CA ARG A 71 -1.49 -7.19 -0.99
C ARG A 71 -0.38 -8.24 -1.00
N SER A 72 -0.64 -9.39 -1.60
CA SER A 72 0.36 -10.44 -1.75
C SER A 72 1.01 -10.42 -3.13
N LEU A 73 2.31 -10.69 -3.13
CA LEU A 73 3.06 -11.21 -4.26
C LEU A 73 3.32 -12.69 -3.94
N ALA A 74 2.53 -13.56 -4.55
CA ALA A 74 2.71 -14.99 -4.44
C ALA A 74 3.27 -15.53 -5.76
N ASP A 75 4.00 -16.63 -5.67
CA ASP A 75 4.46 -17.45 -6.79
C ASP A 75 3.25 -18.06 -7.49
N THR A 76 2.64 -17.26 -8.36
CA THR A 76 1.63 -17.70 -9.32
C THR A 76 2.32 -18.10 -10.62
N ALA A 77 1.58 -18.74 -11.54
CA ALA A 77 2.11 -19.17 -12.84
C ALA A 77 2.82 -18.06 -13.65
N GLU A 78 2.54 -16.79 -13.35
CA GLU A 78 3.29 -15.64 -13.83
C GLU A 78 3.94 -14.93 -12.62
N PRO A 79 5.26 -15.11 -12.38
CA PRO A 79 5.93 -14.45 -11.28
C PRO A 79 5.87 -12.94 -11.50
N ARG A 80 5.31 -12.23 -10.52
CA ARG A 80 5.34 -10.77 -10.46
C ARG A 80 6.34 -10.36 -9.40
N ASN A 81 7.31 -9.56 -9.80
CA ASN A 81 8.26 -8.95 -8.87
C ASN A 81 7.73 -7.64 -8.29
N SER A 82 6.68 -7.03 -8.85
CA SER A 82 6.17 -5.73 -8.38
C SER A 82 4.67 -5.69 -8.14
N ILE A 83 4.28 -4.83 -7.20
CA ILE A 83 2.89 -4.54 -6.87
C ILE A 83 2.71 -3.09 -6.45
N SER A 84 1.52 -2.57 -6.70
CA SER A 84 1.15 -1.22 -6.32
C SER A 84 -0.18 -1.16 -5.58
N CYS A 85 -0.33 -0.10 -4.78
CA CYS A 85 -1.50 0.22 -3.99
C CYS A 85 -1.82 1.71 -4.13
N ALA A 86 -2.87 2.01 -4.90
CA ALA A 86 -3.29 3.39 -5.18
C ALA A 86 -4.40 3.90 -4.25
N GLY A 87 -4.93 3.06 -3.37
CA GLY A 87 -6.09 3.42 -2.56
C GLY A 87 -6.60 2.30 -1.66
N VAL A 88 -7.64 2.65 -0.92
CA VAL A 88 -8.39 1.76 -0.03
C VAL A 88 -9.44 1.01 -0.84
N LYS A 89 -9.42 -0.32 -0.81
CA LYS A 89 -10.46 -1.13 -1.45
C LYS A 89 -11.78 -1.05 -0.67
N LEU A 90 -12.88 -0.86 -1.40
CA LEU A 90 -14.25 -0.94 -0.86
C LEU A 90 -14.92 -2.27 -1.22
N SER A 91 -14.57 -2.83 -2.37
CA SER A 91 -15.04 -4.12 -2.85
C SER A 91 -13.98 -4.77 -3.73
N SER A 92 -14.33 -5.86 -4.43
CA SER A 92 -13.45 -6.49 -5.41
C SER A 92 -13.15 -5.56 -6.58
N GLU A 93 -14.09 -4.70 -6.95
CA GLU A 93 -14.05 -3.88 -8.16
C GLU A 93 -14.08 -2.38 -7.90
N THR A 94 -14.06 -1.95 -6.64
CA THR A 94 -14.07 -0.52 -6.30
C THR A 94 -13.05 -0.17 -5.22
N GLU A 95 -12.44 0.99 -5.38
CA GLU A 95 -11.48 1.57 -4.44
C GLU A 95 -11.68 3.09 -4.31
N ARG A 96 -11.16 3.68 -3.23
CA ARG A 96 -10.99 5.13 -3.07
C ARG A 96 -9.50 5.46 -3.10
N PRO A 97 -9.02 6.34 -3.99
CA PRO A 97 -7.61 6.66 -4.09
C PRO A 97 -7.11 7.41 -2.85
N PHE A 98 -5.83 7.26 -2.54
CA PHE A 98 -5.19 8.06 -1.49
C PHE A 98 -4.95 9.48 -1.99
N ILE A 99 -5.27 10.48 -1.17
CA ILE A 99 -5.08 11.90 -1.50
C ILE A 99 -4.41 12.61 -0.33
N PHE A 100 -3.30 13.30 -0.57
CA PHE A 100 -2.74 14.21 0.44
C PHE A 100 -3.73 15.35 0.71
N SER A 101 -4.13 15.54 1.96
CA SER A 101 -5.20 16.45 2.36
C SER A 101 -4.74 17.32 3.52
N LYS A 102 -5.15 18.59 3.55
CA LYS A 102 -4.93 19.44 4.72
C LYS A 102 -5.93 19.07 5.81
N THR A 103 -5.45 18.97 7.04
CA THR A 103 -6.31 18.76 8.21
C THR A 103 -7.18 19.99 8.40
N ARG A 104 -8.48 19.89 8.06
CA ARG A 104 -9.43 20.95 8.39
C ARG A 104 -9.81 20.80 9.86
N LEU A 105 -9.45 21.80 10.65
CA LEU A 105 -9.97 21.97 12.00
C LEU A 105 -11.47 22.22 11.89
N MET A 106 -12.27 21.17 12.03
CA MET A 106 -13.69 21.35 12.29
C MET A 106 -13.84 21.54 13.80
N GLU A 107 -14.23 22.74 14.23
CA GLU A 107 -14.60 23.08 15.61
C GLU A 107 -15.90 22.39 16.05
N VAL A 108 -16.04 21.09 15.82
CA VAL A 108 -17.17 20.33 16.33
C VAL A 108 -16.81 19.86 17.73
N ASP A 109 -17.72 20.06 18.68
CA ASP A 109 -17.68 19.70 20.11
C ASP A 109 -17.56 18.17 20.37
N ALA A 110 -16.80 17.45 19.56
CA ALA A 110 -16.46 16.06 19.76
C ALA A 110 -15.30 15.94 20.77
N THR A 111 -15.40 14.93 21.63
CA THR A 111 -14.38 14.56 22.62
C THR A 111 -12.98 14.57 22.01
N PRO A 112 -11.97 15.11 22.71
CA PRO A 112 -10.61 15.19 22.21
C PRO A 112 -10.08 13.78 21.92
N GLN A 113 -10.02 13.41 20.65
CA GLN A 113 -9.22 12.28 20.21
C GLN A 113 -7.78 12.77 20.14
N THR A 114 -6.90 12.16 20.94
CA THR A 114 -5.46 12.39 20.86
C THR A 114 -5.02 12.08 19.43
N PRO A 115 -4.33 12.99 18.73
CA PRO A 115 -3.83 12.71 17.40
C PRO A 115 -2.93 11.47 17.44
N SER A 116 -3.10 10.59 16.45
CA SER A 116 -2.25 9.42 16.29
C SER A 116 -0.79 9.88 16.18
N ALA A 117 0.10 9.28 16.96
CA ALA A 117 1.54 9.60 16.87
C ALA A 117 2.12 9.31 15.47
N ALA A 118 1.42 8.50 14.68
CA ALA A 118 1.78 8.17 13.30
C ALA A 118 1.19 9.14 12.26
N LEU A 119 0.58 10.27 12.66
CA LEU A 119 0.06 11.25 11.72
C LEU A 119 1.19 11.83 10.84
N GLY A 120 0.96 11.84 9.53
CA GLY A 120 1.98 12.27 8.60
C GLY A 120 2.98 11.15 8.24
N GLU A 121 2.61 9.89 8.47
CA GLU A 121 3.43 8.72 8.16
C GLU A 121 2.68 7.72 7.28
N ILE A 122 3.39 7.14 6.32
CA ILE A 122 2.94 6.04 5.48
C ILE A 122 3.92 4.90 5.69
N LYS A 123 3.43 3.76 6.18
CA LYS A 123 4.25 2.57 6.48
C LYS A 123 3.87 1.41 5.57
N VAL A 124 4.87 0.70 5.06
CA VAL A 124 4.71 -0.54 4.30
C VAL A 124 5.49 -1.64 5.00
N GLU A 125 4.80 -2.64 5.53
CA GLU A 125 5.43 -3.81 6.12
C GLU A 125 5.42 -4.98 5.14
N CYS A 126 6.60 -5.52 4.84
CA CYS A 126 6.76 -6.70 4.00
C CYS A 126 6.98 -7.94 4.86
N TRP A 127 6.06 -8.89 4.75
CA TRP A 127 6.09 -10.15 5.50
C TRP A 127 6.26 -11.33 4.55
N SER A 128 7.12 -12.28 4.91
CA SER A 128 7.09 -13.62 4.33
C SER A 128 5.81 -14.33 4.80
N ILE A 129 5.13 -15.02 3.89
CA ILE A 129 3.84 -15.67 4.16
C ILE A 129 3.77 -17.11 3.65
N ASP A 130 2.88 -17.90 4.26
CA ASP A 130 2.28 -19.05 3.61
C ASP A 130 0.95 -18.65 2.99
N VAL A 131 0.79 -18.98 1.71
CA VAL A 131 -0.48 -18.84 1.00
C VAL A 131 -1.34 -20.07 1.30
N ARG A 132 -2.58 -19.85 1.74
CA ARG A 132 -3.59 -20.89 1.98
C ARG A 132 -4.65 -20.87 0.87
N ASP A 133 -5.84 -21.35 1.19
CA ASP A 133 -6.97 -21.43 0.26
C ASP A 133 -7.43 -20.03 -0.22
N GLU A 134 -8.03 -20.02 -1.40
CA GLU A 134 -8.76 -18.87 -1.91
C GLU A 134 -10.00 -18.62 -1.06
N VAL A 135 -10.14 -17.37 -0.61
CA VAL A 135 -11.31 -16.95 0.18
C VAL A 135 -12.04 -15.83 -0.56
N PRO A 136 -13.37 -15.76 -0.46
CA PRO A 136 -14.09 -14.58 -0.92
C PRO A 136 -13.48 -13.32 -0.30
N LEU A 137 -13.36 -12.25 -1.09
CA LEU A 137 -12.85 -10.99 -0.57
C LEU A 137 -13.75 -10.53 0.58
N GLY A 138 -13.22 -10.61 1.81
CA GLY A 138 -13.85 -10.01 2.97
C GLY A 138 -14.02 -8.52 2.70
N GLN A 139 -15.21 -7.97 2.96
CA GLN A 139 -15.37 -6.53 2.96
C GLN A 139 -14.49 -5.99 4.09
N PRO A 140 -13.47 -5.16 3.80
CA PRO A 140 -12.75 -4.52 4.87
C PRO A 140 -13.76 -3.68 5.65
N GLU A 141 -13.90 -3.94 6.94
CA GLU A 141 -14.59 -3.04 7.85
C GLU A 141 -13.75 -1.77 7.93
N LEU A 142 -14.00 -0.86 6.98
CA LEU A 142 -13.57 0.51 7.11
C LEU A 142 -14.36 1.09 8.26
N SER A 143 -13.82 0.96 9.47
CA SER A 143 -14.28 1.75 10.59
C SER A 143 -14.31 3.20 10.10
N ALA A 144 -15.41 3.91 10.34
CA ALA A 144 -15.62 5.30 9.90
C ALA A 144 -14.60 6.31 10.51
N ALA A 145 -13.53 5.80 11.12
CA ALA A 145 -12.46 6.49 11.83
C ALA A 145 -11.47 7.26 10.92
N HIS A 146 -11.60 7.19 9.60
CA HIS A 146 -10.77 8.03 8.71
C HIS A 146 -11.18 9.51 8.69
N SER A 147 -12.25 9.89 9.40
CA SER A 147 -12.45 11.29 9.76
C SER A 147 -11.61 11.61 10.99
N VAL A 148 -10.34 11.96 10.79
CA VAL A 148 -9.46 12.47 11.85
C VAL A 148 -10.04 13.80 12.34
N SER A 149 -10.85 13.74 13.39
CA SER A 149 -11.39 14.89 14.12
C SER A 149 -10.41 15.27 15.23
N GLY A 150 -9.25 15.81 14.86
CA GLY A 150 -8.25 16.31 15.79
C GLY A 150 -8.24 17.84 15.81
N ARG A 151 -8.45 18.45 16.99
CA ARG A 151 -8.13 19.85 17.26
C ARG A 151 -6.62 19.95 17.52
N GLU A 152 -5.82 20.02 16.48
CA GLU A 152 -4.44 20.51 16.63
C GLU A 152 -4.17 21.58 15.57
N GLU A 153 -3.92 22.79 16.05
CA GLU A 153 -3.78 24.05 15.30
C GLU A 153 -2.47 24.13 14.48
N VAL A 154 -2.00 22.98 14.01
CA VAL A 154 -0.79 22.85 13.21
C VAL A 154 -1.26 22.55 11.79
N ASP A 155 -0.66 23.24 10.81
CA ASP A 155 -0.87 23.08 9.37
C ASP A 155 -0.35 21.70 8.91
N ALA A 156 -0.89 20.65 9.52
CA ALA A 156 -0.49 19.27 9.40
C ALA A 156 -1.25 18.65 8.23
N MET A 157 -0.49 18.04 7.33
CA MET A 157 -1.04 17.26 6.22
C MET A 157 -1.37 15.85 6.72
N HIS A 158 -2.52 15.34 6.31
CA HIS A 158 -2.95 13.96 6.52
C HIS A 158 -3.26 13.30 5.17
N VAL A 159 -3.54 12.00 5.14
CA VAL A 159 -4.05 11.31 3.95
C VAL A 159 -5.57 11.17 4.04
N GLY A 160 -6.25 11.81 3.10
CA GLY A 160 -7.66 11.60 2.82
C GLY A 160 -7.89 10.49 1.79
N VAL A 161 -9.16 10.14 1.61
CA VAL A 161 -9.61 9.21 0.56
C VAL A 161 -10.45 9.94 -0.47
N GLY A 162 -10.13 9.75 -1.75
CA GLY A 162 -10.84 10.37 -2.85
C GLY A 162 -12.20 9.74 -3.18
N ASN A 163 -12.74 10.13 -4.32
CA ASN A 163 -14.00 9.59 -4.83
C ASN A 163 -13.85 8.12 -5.23
N VAL A 164 -14.94 7.36 -5.04
CA VAL A 164 -14.97 5.94 -5.42
C VAL A 164 -14.73 5.80 -6.93
N ARG A 165 -13.80 4.91 -7.31
CA ARG A 165 -13.54 4.54 -8.71
C ARG A 165 -13.56 3.03 -8.88
N ARG A 166 -13.79 2.58 -10.12
CA ARG A 166 -13.69 1.17 -10.48
C ARG A 166 -12.22 0.75 -10.58
N THR A 167 -11.92 -0.46 -10.14
CA THR A 167 -10.61 -1.12 -10.24
C THR A 167 -10.79 -2.54 -10.77
N LYS A 168 -9.71 -3.16 -11.22
CA LYS A 168 -9.75 -4.55 -11.70
C LYS A 168 -10.04 -5.47 -10.51
N SER A 169 -11.01 -6.38 -10.69
CA SER A 169 -11.28 -7.44 -9.73
C SER A 169 -10.00 -8.24 -9.44
N ARG A 170 -9.76 -8.52 -8.16
CA ARG A 170 -8.67 -9.40 -7.73
C ARG A 170 -9.20 -10.37 -6.69
N LEU A 171 -8.74 -11.61 -6.78
CA LEU A 171 -8.99 -12.63 -5.77
C LEU A 171 -8.24 -12.31 -4.48
N SER A 172 -8.76 -12.86 -3.39
CA SER A 172 -8.11 -12.83 -2.08
C SER A 172 -7.72 -14.22 -1.67
N HIS A 173 -6.59 -14.30 -0.96
CA HIS A 173 -6.11 -15.52 -0.37
C HIS A 173 -6.05 -15.33 1.13
N GLU A 174 -6.37 -16.39 1.87
CA GLU A 174 -5.99 -16.43 3.27
C GLU A 174 -4.48 -16.61 3.35
N VAL A 175 -3.81 -15.82 4.19
CA VAL A 175 -2.36 -15.84 4.32
C VAL A 175 -1.98 -15.92 5.79
N ALA A 176 -0.98 -16.74 6.10
CA ALA A 176 -0.38 -16.81 7.43
C ALA A 176 0.97 -16.07 7.42
N ARG A 177 1.11 -15.04 8.26
CA ARG A 177 2.37 -14.30 8.42
C ARG A 177 3.42 -15.18 9.10
N ARG A 178 4.64 -15.16 8.58
CA ARG A 178 5.79 -15.85 9.18
C ARG A 178 6.78 -14.89 9.80
N ILE A 179 7.51 -14.16 8.96
CA ILE A 179 8.66 -13.35 9.35
C ILE A 179 8.53 -11.98 8.69
N LEU A 180 8.77 -10.91 9.44
CA LEU A 180 8.89 -9.57 8.90
C LEU A 180 10.23 -9.47 8.16
N LEU A 181 10.18 -9.21 6.85
CA LEU A 181 11.37 -9.08 6.01
C LEU A 181 11.93 -7.66 6.03
N ALA A 182 11.03 -6.66 5.95
CA ALA A 182 11.39 -5.25 5.99
C ALA A 182 10.19 -4.37 6.31
N SER A 183 10.46 -3.19 6.87
CA SER A 183 9.51 -2.09 7.00
C SER A 183 10.02 -0.86 6.24
N PHE A 184 9.14 -0.18 5.51
CA PHE A 184 9.44 1.08 4.83
C PHE A 184 8.52 2.17 5.39
N LEU A 185 9.12 3.21 5.97
CA LEU A 185 8.41 4.31 6.63
C LEU A 185 8.65 5.64 5.90
N PHE A 186 7.65 6.12 5.20
CA PHE A 186 7.66 7.40 4.50
C PHE A 186 6.98 8.47 5.35
N ARG A 187 7.76 9.45 5.81
CA ARG A 187 7.24 10.62 6.53
C ARG A 187 6.97 11.74 5.54
N TYR A 188 5.73 12.16 5.39
CA TYR A 188 5.36 13.12 4.35
C TYR A 188 5.07 14.51 4.92
N ARG A 189 5.65 15.55 4.33
CA ARG A 189 5.39 16.97 4.70
C ARG A 189 5.40 17.85 3.44
N PRO A 190 4.79 19.05 3.47
CA PRO A 190 5.02 20.04 2.41
C PRO A 190 6.51 20.26 2.19
N ILE A 191 6.92 20.45 0.92
CA ILE A 191 8.33 20.63 0.58
C ILE A 191 8.93 21.85 1.29
N GLU A 192 8.14 22.89 1.51
CA GLU A 192 8.54 24.10 2.21
C GLU A 192 8.91 23.80 3.67
N ILE A 193 8.18 22.90 4.34
CA ILE A 193 8.46 22.47 5.71
C ILE A 193 9.75 21.63 5.75
N LEU A 194 9.93 20.73 4.78
CA LEU A 194 11.16 19.94 4.66
C LEU A 194 12.39 20.83 4.41
N GLN A 195 12.26 21.84 3.55
CA GLN A 195 13.32 22.80 3.27
C GLN A 195 13.65 23.68 4.49
N ALA A 196 12.61 24.21 5.16
CA ALA A 196 12.79 25.03 6.36
C ALA A 196 13.46 24.25 7.51
N SER A 197 13.23 22.93 7.59
CA SER A 197 13.85 22.04 8.57
C SER A 197 15.26 21.58 8.17
N GLY A 198 15.75 21.97 6.99
CA GLY A 198 17.04 21.52 6.46
C GLY A 198 17.06 20.04 6.04
N LEU A 199 15.89 19.40 5.88
CA LEU A 199 15.76 18.01 5.43
C LEU A 199 15.82 17.88 3.91
N ALA A 200 15.33 18.89 3.19
CA ALA A 200 15.35 18.96 1.72
C ALA A 200 16.15 20.18 1.24
N PRO A 201 16.80 20.11 0.06
CA PRO A 201 17.53 21.24 -0.50
C PRO A 201 16.57 22.37 -0.89
N ILE A 202 16.95 23.60 -0.56
CA ILE A 202 16.30 24.79 -1.11
C ILE A 202 16.76 24.90 -2.56
N VAL A 203 15.90 24.54 -3.50
CA VAL A 203 16.17 24.79 -4.92
C VAL A 203 15.98 26.30 -5.12
N PRO A 204 17.03 27.06 -5.47
CA PRO A 204 16.85 28.46 -5.82
C PRO A 204 15.91 28.49 -7.03
N LEU A 205 14.75 29.11 -6.88
CA LEU A 205 13.93 29.48 -8.03
C LEU A 205 14.85 30.28 -8.95
N ASP A 206 15.22 29.71 -10.10
CA ASP A 206 16.06 30.37 -11.09
C ASP A 206 15.44 31.74 -11.39
N ALA A 207 16.02 32.79 -10.83
CA ALA A 207 15.56 34.17 -11.00
C ALA A 207 15.52 34.56 -12.49
N ASP A 208 16.32 33.87 -13.30
CA ASP A 208 16.37 33.94 -14.76
C ASP A 208 15.05 33.53 -15.46
N ALA A 209 14.30 32.56 -14.92
CA ALA A 209 13.03 32.13 -15.52
C ALA A 209 11.92 33.17 -15.31
N LEU A 210 11.94 33.87 -14.17
CA LEU A 210 11.03 34.98 -13.87
C LEU A 210 11.38 36.24 -14.69
N GLN A 211 12.66 36.50 -14.97
CA GLN A 211 13.06 37.63 -15.83
C GLN A 211 12.77 37.40 -17.31
N ARG A 212 12.80 36.16 -17.81
CA ARG A 212 12.43 35.86 -19.22
C ARG A 212 10.93 35.87 -19.50
N GLY A 213 10.08 35.83 -18.48
CA GLY A 213 8.62 35.97 -18.62
C GLY A 213 8.11 37.42 -18.65
N ILE A 214 8.99 38.39 -18.40
CA ILE A 214 8.69 39.84 -18.43
C ILE A 214 9.59 40.51 -19.48
N SER A 215 9.75 39.89 -20.65
CA SER A 215 10.09 40.69 -21.84
C SER A 215 8.81 41.32 -22.35
N GLU A 216 8.78 42.65 -22.27
CA GLU A 216 7.87 43.62 -22.87
C GLU A 216 6.90 43.09 -23.96
N PRO A 217 5.64 43.57 -23.98
CA PRO A 217 4.72 43.31 -25.08
C PRO A 217 5.25 43.97 -26.36
N ALA A 218 5.99 43.21 -27.16
CA ALA A 218 6.25 43.57 -28.53
C ALA A 218 4.94 43.46 -29.33
N ASP A 219 4.49 44.60 -29.83
CA ASP A 219 3.55 44.80 -30.93
C ASP A 219 2.15 44.19 -30.79
N VAL A 220 1.27 45.03 -30.23
CA VAL A 220 -0.16 45.05 -30.57
C VAL A 220 -0.28 45.22 -32.09
N PHE A 221 -0.49 44.12 -32.80
CA PHE A 221 -0.96 44.20 -34.19
C PHE A 221 -2.32 44.92 -34.20
N PRO A 222 -2.50 45.96 -35.03
CA PRO A 222 -3.78 46.64 -35.15
C PRO A 222 -4.82 45.65 -35.68
N ILE A 223 -5.84 45.41 -34.87
CA ILE A 223 -7.04 44.66 -35.24
C ILE A 223 -7.74 45.45 -36.36
N ASP A 224 -7.76 44.87 -37.56
CA ASP A 224 -8.45 45.41 -38.73
C ASP A 224 -9.99 45.28 -38.53
N PRO A 225 -10.75 46.38 -38.43
CA PRO A 225 -12.16 46.36 -38.06
C PRO A 225 -13.07 46.13 -39.28
N ARG A 226 -12.82 45.08 -40.08
CA ARG A 226 -13.56 44.92 -41.35
C ARG A 226 -13.85 43.50 -41.82
N LEU A 227 -14.40 42.66 -40.94
CA LEU A 227 -15.20 41.52 -41.38
C LEU A 227 -16.60 41.60 -40.76
N GLU A 228 -17.51 42.10 -41.60
CA GLU A 228 -18.94 42.09 -41.39
C GLU A 228 -19.49 40.67 -41.31
N ALA A 229 -20.58 40.59 -40.57
CA ALA A 229 -21.41 39.44 -40.33
C ALA A 229 -21.80 38.68 -41.60
N THR A 230 -21.64 37.36 -41.56
CA THR A 230 -22.58 36.45 -42.23
C THR A 230 -23.00 35.38 -41.22
N PHE A 231 -24.16 35.63 -40.59
CA PHE A 231 -24.97 34.59 -39.99
C PHE A 231 -25.48 33.69 -41.12
N VAL A 232 -25.10 32.42 -41.10
CA VAL A 232 -25.73 31.39 -41.92
C VAL A 232 -26.50 30.47 -40.97
N ASP A 233 -27.81 30.66 -40.94
CA ASP A 233 -28.77 29.67 -40.46
C ASP A 233 -28.63 28.38 -41.29
N VAL A 234 -28.27 27.27 -40.63
CA VAL A 234 -28.43 25.93 -41.21
C VAL A 234 -29.29 25.11 -40.27
N ALA A 235 -30.54 24.92 -40.70
CA ALA A 235 -31.55 24.09 -40.09
C ALA A 235 -31.27 22.60 -40.32
N LEU A 236 -31.40 21.84 -39.23
CA LEU A 236 -32.10 20.56 -39.07
C LEU A 236 -31.95 19.41 -40.11
N SER A 237 -31.53 18.26 -39.55
CA SER A 237 -31.99 16.85 -39.76
C SER A 237 -31.04 15.92 -40.54
N PRO A 238 -31.23 14.58 -40.48
CA PRO A 238 -31.10 13.69 -39.31
C PRO A 238 -30.29 12.40 -39.64
N ASP A 239 -30.20 11.49 -38.66
CA ASP A 239 -30.00 10.03 -38.79
C ASP A 239 -28.78 9.50 -39.57
N VAL A 240 -27.80 8.96 -38.84
CA VAL A 240 -26.94 7.88 -39.32
C VAL A 240 -26.98 6.74 -38.32
N LYS A 241 -27.74 5.70 -38.68
CA LYS A 241 -27.65 4.36 -38.13
C LYS A 241 -26.34 3.74 -38.63
N ASN A 242 -25.42 3.43 -37.73
CA ASN A 242 -24.35 2.46 -38.02
C ASN A 242 -24.82 1.10 -37.53
N GLU A 243 -25.27 0.29 -38.48
CA GLU A 243 -25.33 -1.16 -38.36
C GLU A 243 -23.93 -1.68 -38.74
N GLU A 244 -23.19 -2.22 -37.78
CA GLU A 244 -22.08 -3.11 -38.08
C GLU A 244 -22.57 -4.55 -37.93
N GLU A 245 -22.78 -5.17 -39.09
CA GLU A 245 -22.79 -6.61 -39.31
C GLU A 245 -21.55 -7.25 -38.67
N PHE A 246 -21.77 -8.13 -37.70
CA PHE A 246 -20.78 -9.14 -37.33
C PHE A 246 -21.31 -10.49 -37.76
N GLU A 247 -20.63 -11.08 -38.73
CA GLU A 247 -20.97 -12.35 -39.34
C GLU A 247 -20.96 -13.51 -38.33
N HIS A 248 -21.97 -14.37 -38.52
CA HIS A 248 -22.12 -15.68 -37.95
C HIS A 248 -20.90 -16.58 -38.23
N LEU A 249 -20.32 -17.14 -37.16
CA LEU A 249 -19.70 -18.46 -37.21
C LEU A 249 -20.35 -19.36 -36.17
N ASP A 250 -21.21 -20.24 -36.68
CA ASP A 250 -21.66 -21.45 -35.99
C ASP A 250 -20.46 -22.41 -35.85
N ASP A 251 -20.13 -22.86 -34.64
CA ASP A 251 -19.75 -24.26 -34.46
C ASP A 251 -19.92 -24.76 -33.00
N SER A 252 -20.60 -25.90 -32.91
CA SER A 252 -20.44 -26.97 -31.91
C SER A 252 -20.80 -26.74 -30.43
N THR A 253 -22.09 -26.96 -30.16
CA THR A 253 -22.63 -27.88 -29.14
C THR A 253 -21.64 -28.61 -28.21
N LEU A 254 -21.60 -28.21 -26.94
CA LEU A 254 -21.49 -29.13 -25.81
C LEU A 254 -22.40 -28.69 -24.66
N VAL A 255 -23.37 -29.56 -24.37
CA VAL A 255 -24.37 -29.46 -23.31
C VAL A 255 -23.75 -29.88 -21.97
N PRO A 256 -23.87 -29.07 -20.90
CA PRO A 256 -23.86 -29.61 -19.53
C PRO A 256 -25.29 -29.66 -19.01
N GLN A 257 -25.71 -30.86 -18.63
CA GLN A 257 -27.00 -31.16 -18.03
C GLN A 257 -27.28 -30.29 -16.80
N LYS A 258 -28.45 -29.61 -16.83
CA LYS A 258 -29.14 -29.11 -15.64
C LYS A 258 -29.40 -30.28 -14.68
N ARG A 259 -28.64 -30.35 -13.59
CA ARG A 259 -29.08 -31.06 -12.39
C ARG A 259 -30.02 -30.14 -11.63
N SER A 260 -31.31 -30.45 -11.73
CA SER A 260 -32.35 -29.98 -10.82
C SER A 260 -32.03 -30.45 -9.40
N ALA A 261 -31.65 -29.53 -8.51
CA ALA A 261 -31.67 -29.76 -7.09
C ALA A 261 -32.88 -29.03 -6.50
N SER A 262 -33.76 -29.82 -5.88
CA SER A 262 -34.96 -29.39 -5.16
C SER A 262 -34.61 -28.44 -4.00
N PRO A 263 -35.54 -27.56 -3.59
CA PRO A 263 -35.36 -26.75 -2.39
C PRO A 263 -35.54 -27.63 -1.15
N ILE A 264 -34.47 -27.83 -0.40
CA ILE A 264 -34.53 -28.42 0.95
C ILE A 264 -34.82 -27.27 1.92
N SER A 265 -36.05 -27.19 2.40
CA SER A 265 -36.40 -26.42 3.59
C SER A 265 -35.78 -27.11 4.81
N LEU A 266 -34.76 -26.50 5.39
CA LEU A 266 -34.25 -26.84 6.73
C LEU A 266 -34.57 -25.65 7.66
N ASN A 267 -35.73 -25.73 8.31
CA ASN A 267 -35.94 -25.07 9.59
C ASN A 267 -35.22 -25.93 10.63
N ALA A 268 -34.04 -25.48 11.06
CA ALA A 268 -33.40 -25.98 12.27
C ALA A 268 -33.24 -24.80 13.22
N GLU A 269 -34.07 -24.79 14.26
CA GLU A 269 -33.88 -23.99 15.46
C GLU A 269 -32.51 -24.33 16.06
N TYR A 270 -31.52 -23.47 15.84
CA TYR A 270 -30.29 -23.49 16.62
C TYR A 270 -30.60 -22.89 17.98
N SER A 271 -30.80 -23.76 18.96
CA SER A 271 -30.76 -23.40 20.37
C SER A 271 -29.31 -23.08 20.71
N ASP A 272 -29.11 -21.85 21.18
CA ASP A 272 -27.87 -21.27 21.67
C ASP A 272 -27.24 -22.17 22.76
N PRO A 273 -26.08 -22.81 22.53
CA PRO A 273 -25.38 -23.50 23.59
C PRO A 273 -24.67 -22.45 24.43
N ASN A 274 -25.34 -22.07 25.52
CA ASN A 274 -24.80 -21.52 26.76
C ASN A 274 -23.28 -21.73 26.87
N ILE A 275 -22.49 -20.75 26.38
CA ILE A 275 -21.05 -20.68 26.60
C ILE A 275 -20.90 -20.27 28.06
N SER A 276 -20.71 -21.28 28.92
CA SER A 276 -20.26 -21.05 30.28
C SER A 276 -18.81 -20.62 30.21
N ASP A 277 -18.55 -19.39 30.65
CA ASP A 277 -17.23 -18.88 31.01
C ASP A 277 -16.68 -19.74 32.16
N ASP A 278 -16.02 -20.84 31.81
CA ASP A 278 -15.26 -21.68 32.75
C ASP A 278 -13.80 -21.19 32.75
N GLU A 279 -13.56 -20.07 33.44
CA GLU A 279 -12.25 -19.43 33.62
C GLU A 279 -11.27 -20.26 34.50
N GLY A 280 -11.58 -21.53 34.78
CA GLY A 280 -10.82 -22.38 35.70
C GLY A 280 -9.67 -23.19 35.09
N ASP A 281 -9.59 -23.33 33.76
CA ASP A 281 -8.64 -24.26 33.11
C ASP A 281 -7.36 -23.60 32.58
N ASP A 282 -7.31 -22.26 32.55
CA ASP A 282 -6.14 -21.54 32.01
C ASP A 282 -4.96 -21.50 33.00
N GLU A 283 -5.23 -21.56 34.31
CA GLU A 283 -4.19 -21.50 35.35
C GLU A 283 -3.35 -22.79 35.39
N GLU A 284 -3.98 -23.96 35.18
CA GLU A 284 -3.28 -25.24 35.11
C GLU A 284 -2.43 -25.35 33.83
N ARG A 285 -2.94 -24.82 32.71
CA ARG A 285 -2.20 -24.76 31.44
C ARG A 285 -0.94 -23.89 31.53
N ILE A 286 -1.03 -22.75 32.21
CA ILE A 286 0.13 -21.86 32.43
C ILE A 286 1.19 -22.56 33.30
N ALA A 287 0.78 -23.24 34.38
CA ALA A 287 1.71 -23.95 35.27
C ALA A 287 2.47 -25.09 34.55
N VAL A 288 1.81 -25.81 33.63
CA VAL A 288 2.44 -26.86 32.82
C VAL A 288 3.51 -26.27 31.88
N LEU A 289 3.22 -25.16 31.21
CA LEU A 289 4.14 -24.49 30.30
C LEU A 289 5.37 -23.92 31.04
N GLU A 290 5.18 -23.34 32.21
CA GLU A 290 6.29 -22.83 33.03
C GLU A 290 7.22 -23.96 33.49
N ALA A 291 6.67 -25.12 33.88
CA ALA A 291 7.46 -26.28 34.26
C ALA A 291 8.27 -26.85 33.07
N GLU A 292 7.71 -26.79 31.86
CA GLU A 292 8.40 -27.22 30.64
C GLU A 292 9.57 -26.28 30.27
N LEU A 293 9.36 -24.97 30.35
CA LEU A 293 10.42 -23.97 30.14
C LEU A 293 11.56 -24.10 31.17
N ALA A 294 11.23 -24.39 32.43
CA ALA A 294 12.24 -24.65 33.46
C ALA A 294 13.09 -25.89 33.14
N ARG A 295 12.49 -26.95 32.58
CA ARG A 295 13.21 -28.16 32.13
C ARG A 295 14.15 -27.86 30.97
N LEU A 296 13.70 -27.08 29.97
CA LEU A 296 14.51 -26.71 28.82
C LEU A 296 15.71 -25.85 29.22
N ARG A 297 15.52 -24.86 30.10
CA ARG A 297 16.63 -24.04 30.64
C ARG A 297 17.67 -24.87 31.40
N LYS A 298 17.23 -25.87 32.16
CA LYS A 298 18.14 -26.79 32.86
C LYS A 298 18.92 -27.68 31.90
N ARG A 299 18.32 -28.06 30.77
CA ARG A 299 18.97 -28.84 29.70
C ARG A 299 20.01 -28.00 28.95
N ALA A 300 19.70 -26.74 28.65
CA ALA A 300 20.63 -25.80 28.00
C ALA A 300 21.89 -25.53 28.85
N ARG A 301 21.75 -25.42 30.18
CA ARG A 301 22.90 -25.23 31.08
C ARG A 301 23.80 -26.46 31.25
N LYS A 302 23.31 -27.65 30.89
CA LYS A 302 24.04 -28.91 31.05
C LYS A 302 24.69 -29.38 29.75
N ALA A 303 24.47 -28.68 28.64
CA ALA A 303 25.24 -28.90 27.42
C ALA A 303 26.69 -28.45 27.70
N PRO A 304 27.68 -29.34 27.59
CA PRO A 304 29.08 -28.94 27.68
C PRO A 304 29.40 -27.96 26.54
N PRO A 305 30.29 -26.98 26.77
CA PRO A 305 30.79 -26.16 25.68
C PRO A 305 31.52 -27.10 24.71
N ASP A 306 31.04 -27.16 23.46
CA ASP A 306 31.69 -27.93 22.41
C ASP A 306 33.16 -27.53 22.35
N GLU A 307 34.03 -28.54 22.52
CA GLU A 307 35.46 -28.45 22.30
C GLU A 307 35.70 -27.89 20.90
N LYS A 308 36.36 -26.73 20.84
CA LYS A 308 36.85 -26.14 19.60
C LYS A 308 37.82 -27.13 18.96
N GLN A 309 37.36 -27.79 17.91
CA GLN A 309 38.19 -28.58 17.02
C GLN A 309 39.07 -27.62 16.20
N GLU A 310 40.32 -27.45 16.63
CA GLU A 310 41.40 -26.87 15.84
C GLU A 310 41.69 -27.81 14.65
N ASP A 311 41.10 -27.54 13.49
CA ASP A 311 41.49 -28.19 12.24
C ASP A 311 42.38 -27.24 11.41
N SER A 312 43.68 -27.51 11.55
CA SER A 312 44.79 -27.39 10.60
C SER A 312 44.56 -26.77 9.22
N ASP A 313 45.35 -25.73 8.94
CA ASP A 313 45.72 -25.23 7.61
C ASP A 313 46.46 -26.30 6.78
N PRO A 314 46.08 -26.54 5.50
CA PRO A 314 46.93 -27.25 4.56
C PRO A 314 47.81 -26.28 3.77
N GLU A 315 49.13 -26.39 3.99
CA GLU A 315 50.20 -25.92 3.11
C GLU A 315 49.93 -26.31 1.64
N ILE A 316 49.77 -25.32 0.75
CA ILE A 316 49.82 -25.54 -0.70
C ILE A 316 51.23 -25.23 -1.19
N ALA A 317 51.94 -26.29 -1.54
CA ALA A 317 53.26 -26.26 -2.15
C ALA A 317 53.23 -25.64 -3.57
N LEU A 318 54.03 -24.60 -3.77
CA LEU A 318 54.42 -24.07 -5.08
C LEU A 318 55.41 -25.03 -5.74
N SER A 319 54.98 -25.77 -6.78
CA SER A 319 55.90 -26.44 -7.68
C SER A 319 56.29 -25.52 -8.82
N SER A 320 57.54 -25.05 -8.79
CA SER A 320 58.25 -24.53 -9.95
C SER A 320 58.58 -25.65 -10.94
N VAL A 321 58.39 -25.42 -12.23
CA VAL A 321 59.06 -26.17 -13.31
C VAL A 321 59.41 -25.17 -14.43
N PRO A 322 60.61 -25.29 -15.04
CA PRO A 322 61.32 -24.24 -15.78
C PRO A 322 60.93 -24.04 -17.25
#